data_AF-A0A972Q3E2-F1
#
_entry.id   AF-A0A972Q3E2-F1
#
_cell.length_a   1.000
_cell.length_b   1.000
_cell.length_c   1.000
_cell.angle_alpha   90.00
_cell.angle_beta   90.00
_cell.angle_gamma   90.00
#
_symmetry.space_group_name_H-M   'P 1'
#
loop_
_entity.id
_entity.type
_entity.pdbx_description
1 polymer ?
#
loop_
_entity_poly.entity_id
_entity_poly.type
_entity_poly.pdbx_seq_one_letter_code
_entity_poly.pdbx_strand_id
1 'polypeptide(L)'
;KPVPSWLTAYPLWIAHYGVPQPTMIQPWASWTFWQWTDKGDGLAFGMESKGLDMNWFNGSEQELRQWAGVEPAPPPELSLEEKVARLWAAHPELH
;
A
#
# COMPACT_ATOMS: atom_id res chain seq x y z
N LYS A 1 -16.77 3.40 27.56
CA LYS A 1 -16.63 1.94 27.73
C LYS A 1 -15.24 1.56 27.22
N PRO A 2 -14.45 0.74 27.93
CA PRO A 2 -13.16 0.30 27.41
C PRO A 2 -13.37 -0.54 26.15
N VAL A 3 -12.44 -0.41 25.20
CA VAL A 3 -12.39 -1.29 24.03
C VAL A 3 -12.07 -2.71 24.51
N PRO A 4 -12.84 -3.73 24.09
CA PRO A 4 -12.51 -5.12 24.39
C PRO A 4 -11.09 -5.50 23.93
N SER A 5 -10.30 -6.12 24.80
CA SER A 5 -8.90 -6.45 24.51
C SER A 5 -8.73 -7.40 23.33
N TRP A 6 -9.70 -8.28 23.05
CA TRP A 6 -9.61 -9.20 21.91
C TRP A 6 -9.57 -8.48 20.56
N LEU A 7 -10.02 -7.23 20.48
CA LEU A 7 -9.95 -6.45 19.25
C LEU A 7 -8.51 -6.11 18.85
N THR A 8 -7.55 -6.10 19.77
CA THR A 8 -6.14 -5.83 19.43
C THR A 8 -5.46 -6.96 18.69
N ALA A 9 -6.12 -8.13 18.58
CA ALA A 9 -5.67 -9.20 17.69
C ALA A 9 -5.83 -8.82 16.20
N TYR A 10 -6.56 -7.74 15.90
CA TYR A 10 -6.84 -7.30 14.53
C TYR A 10 -6.12 -5.98 14.21
N PRO A 11 -5.66 -5.81 12.95
CA PRO A 11 -5.20 -4.53 12.43
C PRO A 11 -6.24 -3.42 12.63
N LEU A 12 -5.79 -2.23 13.03
CA LEU A 12 -6.69 -1.08 13.23
C LEU A 12 -6.83 -0.27 11.93
N TRP A 13 -8.05 -0.17 11.43
CA TRP A 13 -8.43 0.82 10.43
C TRP A 13 -9.23 1.93 11.12
N ILE A 14 -8.62 3.11 11.27
CA ILE A 14 -9.21 4.24 12.01
C ILE A 14 -9.76 5.30 11.05
N ALA A 15 -10.96 5.80 11.31
CA ALA A 15 -11.51 6.97 10.63
C ALA A 15 -11.37 8.20 11.54
N HIS A 16 -10.63 9.21 11.08
CA HIS A 16 -10.46 10.46 11.81
C HIS A 16 -10.18 11.59 10.82
N TYR A 17 -11.20 12.40 10.52
CA TYR A 17 -11.14 13.35 9.41
C TYR A 17 -10.71 14.74 9.84
N GLY A 18 -10.05 15.48 8.94
CA GLY A 18 -9.71 16.88 9.14
C GLY A 18 -8.61 17.13 10.19
N VAL A 19 -7.86 16.09 10.57
CA VAL A 19 -6.73 16.17 11.50
C VAL A 19 -5.42 15.84 10.79
N PRO A 20 -4.27 16.40 11.24
CA PRO A 20 -2.97 16.09 10.64
C PRO A 20 -2.47 14.67 10.97
N GLN A 21 -2.99 14.07 12.04
CA GLN A 21 -2.73 12.68 12.43
C GLN A 21 -3.89 12.15 13.28
N PRO A 22 -4.23 10.86 13.19
CA PRO A 22 -5.32 10.29 13.96
C PRO A 22 -4.93 10.12 15.43
N THR A 23 -5.84 10.45 16.35
CA THR A 23 -5.68 10.10 17.76
C THR A 23 -5.71 8.58 17.94
N MET A 24 -4.66 8.03 18.57
CA MET A 24 -4.58 6.60 18.87
C MET A 24 -5.58 6.18 19.95
N ILE A 25 -6.18 5.00 19.76
CA ILE A 25 -7.14 4.41 20.68
C ILE A 25 -6.47 3.23 21.38
N GLN A 26 -6.40 3.28 22.71
CA GLN A 26 -5.94 2.14 23.49
C GLN A 26 -6.89 0.93 23.30
N PRO A 27 -6.37 -0.29 23.15
CA PRO A 27 -4.98 -0.71 23.43
C PRO A 27 -4.10 -0.85 22.17
N TRP A 28 -4.51 -0.36 21.01
CA TRP A 28 -3.67 -0.42 19.82
C TRP A 28 -2.45 0.49 19.96
N ALA A 29 -1.27 -0.06 19.63
CA ALA A 29 -0.03 0.69 19.60
C ALA A 29 0.10 1.56 18.34
N SER A 30 -0.51 1.14 17.23
CA SER A 30 -0.51 1.84 15.95
C SER A 30 -1.77 1.53 15.14
N TRP A 31 -2.04 2.34 14.11
CA TRP A 31 -3.02 2.05 13.07
C TRP A 31 -2.33 1.40 11.86
N THR A 32 -3.08 0.60 11.12
CA THR A 32 -2.65 -0.01 9.84
C THR A 32 -3.16 0.82 8.67
N PHE A 33 -4.42 1.25 8.74
CA PHE A 33 -5.02 2.18 7.80
C PHE A 33 -5.64 3.38 8.53
N TRP A 34 -5.54 4.55 7.93
CA TRP A 34 -6.18 5.76 8.40
C TRP A 34 -7.02 6.38 7.29
N GLN A 35 -8.34 6.37 7.46
CA GLN A 35 -9.26 7.12 6.64
C GLN A 35 -9.24 8.58 7.09
N TRP A 36 -8.64 9.44 6.28
CA TRP A 36 -8.36 10.83 6.64
C TRP A 36 -9.38 11.82 6.08
N THR A 37 -10.16 11.42 5.08
CA THR A 37 -11.28 12.20 4.53
C THR A 37 -12.29 11.29 3.84
N ASP A 38 -13.56 11.71 3.88
CA ASP A 38 -14.69 11.20 3.09
C ASP A 38 -15.00 12.11 1.87
N LYS A 39 -14.24 13.20 1.73
CA LYS A 39 -14.45 14.25 0.71
C LYS A 39 -13.40 14.22 -0.39
N GLY A 40 -12.78 13.08 -0.65
CA GLY A 40 -11.97 12.91 -1.85
C GLY A 40 -12.81 13.16 -3.10
N ASP A 41 -12.19 13.69 -4.16
CA ASP A 41 -12.87 13.92 -5.44
C ASP A 41 -13.09 12.59 -6.16
N GLY A 42 -14.26 11.99 -5.94
CA GLY A 42 -14.56 10.68 -6.53
C GLY A 42 -14.56 10.70 -8.06
N LEU A 43 -15.02 11.78 -8.70
CA LEU A 43 -15.06 11.87 -10.16
C LEU A 43 -13.64 11.90 -10.76
N ALA A 44 -12.71 12.60 -10.10
CA ALA A 44 -11.31 12.62 -10.53
C ALA A 44 -10.62 11.24 -10.47
N PHE A 45 -11.09 10.35 -9.60
CA PHE A 45 -10.58 8.99 -9.44
C PHE A 45 -11.47 7.91 -10.10
N GLY A 46 -12.38 8.32 -10.99
CA GLY A 46 -13.18 7.39 -11.82
C GLY A 46 -14.38 6.77 -11.11
N MET A 47 -14.80 7.33 -9.97
CA MET A 47 -16.04 6.94 -9.29
C MET A 47 -17.23 7.69 -9.87
N GLU A 48 -18.43 7.12 -9.74
CA GLU A 48 -19.68 7.80 -10.09
C GLU A 48 -20.09 8.85 -9.03
N SER A 49 -19.67 8.65 -7.77
CA SER A 49 -19.96 9.55 -6.65
C SER A 49 -19.00 10.73 -6.59
N LYS A 50 -19.50 11.87 -6.08
CA LYS A 50 -18.66 13.05 -5.82
C LYS A 50 -17.71 12.88 -4.63
N GLY A 51 -18.10 12.05 -3.65
CA GLY A 51 -17.27 11.74 -2.49
C GLY A 51 -16.50 10.44 -2.68
N LEU A 52 -15.28 10.42 -2.16
CA LEU A 52 -14.39 9.27 -2.10
C LEU A 52 -13.70 9.24 -0.74
N ASP A 53 -13.79 8.09 -0.08
CA ASP A 53 -13.05 7.80 1.12
C ASP A 53 -11.57 7.60 0.80
N MET A 54 -10.72 8.48 1.34
CA MET A 54 -9.28 8.41 1.11
C MET A 54 -8.56 7.89 2.35
N ASN A 55 -7.60 6.99 2.11
CA ASN A 55 -6.92 6.26 3.15
C ASN A 55 -5.40 6.35 3.02
N TRP A 56 -4.72 6.43 4.15
CA TRP A 56 -3.29 6.20 4.27
C TRP A 56 -3.05 4.77 4.76
N PHE A 57 -2.00 4.13 4.22
CA PHE A 57 -1.40 2.94 4.80
C PHE A 57 -0.20 3.37 5.66
N ASN A 58 -0.03 2.74 6.83
CA ASN A 58 1.08 3.06 7.74
C ASN A 58 2.38 2.36 7.31
N GLY A 59 2.91 2.77 6.15
CA GLY A 59 4.09 2.19 5.54
C GLY A 59 4.23 2.58 4.08
N SER A 60 5.18 1.94 3.41
CA SER A 60 5.43 2.07 1.98
C SER A 60 4.45 1.24 1.13
N GLU A 61 4.41 1.52 -0.17
CA GLU A 61 3.65 0.71 -1.13
C GLU A 61 4.14 -0.75 -1.18
N GLN A 62 5.46 -0.97 -1.05
CA GLN A 62 6.03 -2.31 -1.01
C GLN A 62 5.51 -3.09 0.20
N GLU A 63 5.49 -2.46 1.38
CA GLU A 63 4.95 -3.05 2.60
C GLU A 63 3.44 -3.28 2.49
N LEU A 64 2.69 -2.40 1.83
CA LEU A 64 1.26 -2.60 1.56
C LEU A 64 1.03 -3.84 0.68
N ARG A 65 1.81 -4.01 -0.39
CA ARG A 65 1.72 -5.19 -1.28
C ARG A 65 2.02 -6.47 -0.52
N GLN A 66 3.07 -6.46 0.30
CA GLN A 66 3.41 -7.59 1.18
C GLN A 66 2.28 -7.89 2.17
N TRP A 67 1.71 -6.85 2.81
CA TRP A 67 0.59 -6.99 3.74
C TRP A 67 -0.66 -7.58 3.07
N ALA A 68 -0.94 -7.16 1.83
CA ALA A 68 -2.06 -7.65 1.03
C ALA A 68 -1.83 -9.06 0.45
N GLY A 69 -0.66 -9.68 0.68
CA GLY A 69 -0.30 -10.95 0.06
C GLY A 69 -0.14 -10.86 -1.46
N VAL A 70 0.11 -9.66 -1.99
CA VAL A 70 0.37 -9.43 -3.41
C VAL A 70 1.85 -9.64 -3.64
N GLU A 71 2.19 -10.73 -4.32
CA GLU A 71 3.57 -10.95 -4.77
C GLU A 71 3.98 -9.86 -5.76
N PRO A 72 5.24 -9.38 -5.71
CA PRO A 72 5.75 -8.52 -6.75
C PRO A 72 5.59 -9.22 -8.09
N ALA A 73 5.13 -8.50 -9.11
CA ALA A 73 5.11 -9.03 -10.46
C ALA A 73 6.51 -9.57 -10.79
N PRO A 74 6.63 -10.74 -11.44
CA PRO A 74 7.91 -11.21 -11.90
C PRO A 74 8.56 -10.09 -12.73
N PRO A 75 9.87 -9.87 -12.60
CA PRO A 75 10.55 -8.88 -13.41
C PRO A 75 10.21 -9.13 -14.88
N PRO A 76 10.00 -8.06 -15.67
CA PRO A 76 9.64 -8.21 -17.07
C PRO A 76 10.66 -9.14 -17.74
N GLU A 77 10.16 -10.09 -18.51
CA GLU A 77 11.04 -10.98 -19.25
C GLU A 77 11.85 -10.14 -20.23
N LEU A 78 13.18 -10.23 -20.13
CA LEU A 78 14.08 -9.57 -21.07
C LEU A 78 13.83 -10.10 -22.49
N SER A 79 13.90 -9.22 -23.47
CA SER A 79 13.87 -9.62 -24.87
C SER A 79 15.07 -10.53 -25.20
N LEU A 80 15.02 -11.25 -26.33
CA LEU A 80 16.16 -12.07 -26.76
C LEU A 80 17.40 -11.20 -26.97
N GLU A 81 17.23 -10.01 -27.55
CA GLU A 81 18.29 -9.04 -27.78
C GLU A 81 18.91 -8.56 -26.47
N GLU A 82 18.10 -8.26 -25.45
CA GLU A 82 18.59 -7.85 -24.13
C GLU A 82 19.33 -8.99 -23.41
N LYS A 83 18.82 -10.23 -23.52
CA LYS A 83 19.48 -11.43 -22.99
C LYS A 83 20.83 -11.65 -23.66
N VAL A 84 20.90 -11.54 -24.99
CA VAL A 84 22.13 -11.71 -25.78
C VAL A 84 23.13 -10.58 -25.48
N ALA A 85 22.69 -9.34 -25.41
CA ALA A 85 23.54 -8.21 -25.06
C ALA A 85 24.17 -8.36 -23.67
N ARG A 86 23.39 -8.82 -22.67
CA ARG A 86 23.92 -9.14 -21.33
C ARG A 86 24.90 -10.31 -21.36
N LEU A 87 24.61 -11.34 -22.16
CA LEU A 87 25.50 -12.49 -22.32
C LEU A 87 26.85 -12.05 -22.89
N TRP A 88 26.86 -11.28 -23.98
CA TRP A 88 28.09 -10.76 -24.58
C TRP A 88 28.85 -9.79 -23.67
N ALA A 89 28.16 -8.95 -22.91
CA ALA A 89 28.80 -8.06 -21.94
C ALA A 89 29.48 -8.85 -20.79
N ALA A 90 28.86 -9.95 -20.34
CA ALA A 90 29.41 -10.82 -19.30
C ALA A 90 30.50 -11.77 -19.82
N HIS A 91 30.44 -12.12 -21.10
CA HIS A 91 31.32 -13.07 -21.77
C HIS A 91 31.84 -12.50 -23.10
N PRO A 92 32.79 -11.55 -23.06
CA PRO A 92 33.34 -10.95 -24.27
C PRO A 92 34.01 -11.95 -25.22
N GLU A 93 34.40 -13.12 -24.72
CA GLU A 93 35.00 -14.22 -25.47
C GLU A 93 34.03 -14.95 -26.41
N LEU A 94 32.73 -14.77 -26.24
CA LEU A 94 31.69 -15.38 -27.08
C LEU A 94 31.35 -14.52 -28.31
N HIS A 95 32.01 -13.37 -28.47
CA HIS A 95 31.81 -12.43 -29.57
C HIS A 95 32.78 -12.68 -30.73
#